data_AF-A0A259EPM0-F1
#
_entry.id   AF-A0A259EPM0-F1
#
_cell.length_a   1.000
_cell.length_b   1.000
_cell.length_c   1.000
_cell.angle_alpha   90.00
_cell.angle_beta   90.00
_cell.angle_gamma   90.00
#
_symmetry.space_group_name_H-M   'P 1'
#
loop_
_entity.id
_entity.type
_entity.pdbx_description
1 polymer ?
#
loop_
_entity_poly.entity_id
_entity_poly.type
_entity_poly.pdbx_seq_one_letter_code
_entity_poly.pdbx_strand_id
1 'polypeptide(L)'
;MSLLDIIVLLVLVLTVVRGLMRGMIDTLFSLVAWILAFLLAKWGALMVAPLLPVGVENPAIRYFAGYAVIFLAVLIGVLLLGHALSSLVKAVGLGSADKILGGVLGLTKGAVILVGLTIAAGLTSLPRTDFWKQAALSGSLQTMAMVSLPLIPADMAKYVRFE
;
A
#
# COMPACT_ATOMS: atom_id res chain seq x y z
N MET A 1 23.02 -8.09 -15.25
CA MET A 1 21.96 -8.09 -14.22
C MET A 1 20.70 -8.60 -14.88
N SER A 2 19.97 -9.51 -14.23
CA SER A 2 18.72 -10.02 -14.82
C SER A 2 17.70 -8.89 -14.93
N LEU A 3 16.76 -9.01 -15.87
CA LEU A 3 15.63 -8.08 -15.98
C LEU A 3 14.82 -8.01 -14.67
N LEU A 4 14.74 -9.12 -13.92
CA LEU A 4 14.11 -9.14 -12.60
C LEU A 4 14.85 -8.24 -11.60
N ASP A 5 16.19 -8.27 -11.58
CA ASP A 5 16.99 -7.44 -10.68
C ASP A 5 16.77 -5.95 -10.96
N ILE A 6 16.62 -5.58 -12.24
CA ILE A 6 16.32 -4.20 -12.66
C ILE A 6 14.92 -3.79 -12.18
N ILE A 7 13.91 -4.66 -12.31
CA ILE A 7 12.55 -4.39 -11.83
C ILE A 7 12.54 -4.21 -10.32
N VAL A 8 13.21 -5.09 -9.58
CA VAL A 8 13.34 -5.03 -8.12
C VAL A 8 13.99 -3.71 -7.70
N LEU A 9 15.12 -3.36 -8.30
CA LEU A 9 15.83 -2.12 -8.02
C LEU A 9 14.95 -0.91 -8.32
N LEU A 10 14.24 -0.91 -9.46
CA LEU A 10 13.35 0.18 -9.84
C LEU A 10 12.23 0.38 -8.81
N VAL A 11 11.59 -0.71 -8.35
CA VAL A 11 10.54 -0.64 -7.33
C VAL A 11 11.08 -0.08 -6.02
N LEU A 12 12.24 -0.55 -5.56
CA LEU A 12 12.87 -0.06 -4.33
C LEU A 12 13.26 1.42 -4.44
N VAL A 13 13.91 1.82 -5.54
CA VAL A 13 14.30 3.21 -5.75
C VAL A 13 13.07 4.12 -5.80
N LEU A 14 12.04 3.76 -6.56
CA LEU A 14 10.82 4.57 -6.66
C LEU A 14 10.11 4.71 -5.31
N THR A 15 10.02 3.63 -4.54
CA THR A 15 9.36 3.66 -3.22
C THR A 15 10.15 4.45 -2.18
N VAL A 16 11.48 4.30 -2.15
CA VAL A 16 12.38 5.07 -1.29
C VAL A 16 12.37 6.54 -1.65
N VAL A 17 12.54 6.89 -2.93
CA VAL A 17 12.53 8.29 -3.40
C VAL A 17 11.18 8.94 -3.08
N ARG A 18 10.07 8.25 -3.35
CA ARG A 18 8.74 8.76 -2.99
C ARG A 18 8.57 8.95 -1.48
N GLY A 19 9.14 8.05 -0.68
CA GLY A 19 9.20 8.16 0.78
C GLY A 19 10.02 9.37 1.26
N LEU A 20 11.20 9.59 0.67
CA LEU A 20 12.06 10.75 0.94
C LEU A 20 11.39 12.07 0.53
N MET A 21 10.63 12.08 -0.56
CA MET A 21 9.94 13.28 -1.04
C MET A 21 8.75 13.66 -0.16
N ARG A 22 7.95 12.67 0.28
CA ARG A 22 6.77 12.90 1.12
C ARG A 22 7.10 13.06 2.60
N GLY A 23 8.10 12.34 3.11
CA GLY A 23 8.36 12.26 4.54
C GLY A 23 7.55 11.18 5.24
N MET A 24 7.93 10.89 6.48
CA MET A 24 7.32 9.83 7.30
C MET A 24 5.88 10.16 7.63
N ILE A 25 5.61 11.38 8.09
CA ILE A 25 4.28 11.80 8.55
C ILE A 25 3.27 11.69 7.42
N ASP A 26 3.52 12.31 6.26
CA ASP A 26 2.61 12.24 5.13
C ASP A 26 2.40 10.79 4.64
N THR A 27 3.44 9.95 4.72
CA THR A 27 3.39 8.54 4.33
C THR A 27 2.55 7.69 5.27
N LEU A 28 2.61 7.95 6.58
CA LEU A 28 1.81 7.27 7.60
C LEU A 28 0.36 7.74 7.57
N PHE A 29 0.14 9.05 7.55
CA PHE A 29 -1.21 9.62 7.47
C PHE A 29 -1.91 9.23 6.18
N SER A 30 -1.21 9.13 5.05
CA SER A 30 -1.80 8.58 3.84
C SER A 30 -2.26 7.14 4.02
N LEU A 31 -1.49 6.28 4.68
CA LEU A 31 -1.87 4.90 4.92
C LEU A 31 -3.08 4.79 5.85
N VAL A 32 -3.05 5.56 6.95
CA VAL A 32 -4.15 5.64 7.92
C VAL A 32 -5.41 6.21 7.27
N ALA A 33 -5.28 7.23 6.41
CA ALA A 33 -6.40 7.84 5.70
C ALA A 33 -7.15 6.82 4.86
N TRP A 34 -6.45 5.96 4.11
CA TRP A 34 -7.09 4.90 3.32
C TRP A 34 -7.84 3.91 4.22
N ILE A 35 -7.21 3.41 5.29
CA ILE A 35 -7.83 2.44 6.20
C ILE A 35 -9.08 3.04 6.87
N LEU A 36 -8.95 4.25 7.43
CA LEU A 36 -10.06 4.95 8.08
C LEU A 36 -11.16 5.30 7.09
N ALA A 37 -10.83 5.74 5.88
CA ALA A 37 -11.81 6.04 4.85
C ALA A 37 -12.64 4.79 4.49
N PHE A 38 -12.01 3.62 4.28
CA PHE A 38 -12.75 2.39 4.01
C PHE A 38 -13.63 1.95 5.17
N LEU A 39 -13.12 2.01 6.40
CA LEU A 39 -13.83 1.57 7.60
C LEU A 39 -15.01 2.49 7.94
N LEU A 40 -14.77 3.80 7.98
CA LEU A 40 -15.80 4.78 8.32
C LEU A 40 -16.82 4.96 7.21
N ALA A 41 -16.43 4.83 5.93
CA ALA A 41 -17.39 4.85 4.83
C ALA A 41 -18.40 3.71 4.91
N LYS A 42 -18.01 2.53 5.38
CA LYS A 42 -18.93 1.40 5.54
C LYS A 42 -20.08 1.72 6.49
N TRP A 43 -19.78 2.37 7.61
CA TRP A 43 -20.79 2.73 8.61
C TRP A 43 -21.52 4.04 8.23
N GLY A 44 -20.78 5.03 7.75
CA GLY A 44 -21.34 6.33 7.37
C GLY A 44 -22.21 6.31 6.12
N ALA A 45 -22.01 5.35 5.20
CA ALA A 45 -22.82 5.19 4.00
C ALA A 45 -24.31 5.06 4.33
N LEU A 46 -24.66 4.33 5.38
CA LEU A 46 -26.06 4.14 5.80
C LEU A 46 -26.71 5.43 6.33
N MET A 47 -25.92 6.33 6.92
CA MET A 47 -26.40 7.60 7.46
C MET A 47 -26.54 8.67 6.35
N VAL A 48 -25.65 8.64 5.35
CA VAL A 48 -25.63 9.63 4.26
C VAL A 48 -26.50 9.22 3.08
N ALA A 49 -26.67 7.92 2.81
CA ALA A 49 -27.49 7.42 1.70
C ALA A 49 -28.91 8.03 1.63
N PRO A 50 -29.65 8.21 2.75
CA PRO A 50 -30.97 8.84 2.73
C PRO A 50 -30.96 10.35 2.42
N LEU A 51 -29.84 11.03 2.67
CA LEU A 51 -29.66 12.47 2.44
C LEU A 51 -29.30 12.78 0.98
N LEU A 52 -28.98 11.76 0.18
CA LEU A 52 -28.65 11.94 -1.22
C LEU A 52 -29.90 12.27 -2.05
N PRO A 53 -29.77 13.07 -3.13
CA PRO A 53 -30.88 13.49 -3.96
C PRO A 53 -31.77 12.32 -4.41
N VAL A 54 -33.06 12.62 -4.60
CA VAL A 54 -34.12 11.64 -4.89
C VAL A 54 -33.91 10.87 -6.21
N GLY A 55 -33.03 11.34 -7.10
CA GLY A 55 -32.73 10.71 -8.39
C GLY A 55 -31.96 9.39 -8.37
N VAL A 56 -31.63 8.84 -7.20
CA VAL A 56 -30.98 7.52 -7.06
C VAL A 56 -32.01 6.50 -6.55
N GLU A 57 -32.84 6.02 -7.46
CA GLU A 57 -33.93 5.08 -7.14
C GLU A 57 -33.40 3.68 -6.76
N ASN A 58 -32.23 3.29 -7.30
CA ASN A 58 -31.61 2.01 -6.98
C ASN A 58 -30.93 2.08 -5.59
N PRO A 59 -31.38 1.27 -4.59
CA PRO A 59 -30.81 1.29 -3.24
C PRO A 59 -29.32 0.97 -3.20
N ALA A 60 -28.83 0.11 -4.10
CA ALA A 60 -27.42 -0.23 -4.18
C ALA A 60 -26.59 0.97 -4.65
N ILE A 61 -27.03 1.65 -5.72
CA ILE A 61 -26.34 2.85 -6.24
C ILE A 61 -26.33 3.95 -5.17
N ARG A 62 -27.44 4.12 -4.44
CA ARG A 62 -27.55 5.11 -3.36
C ARG A 62 -26.59 4.81 -2.21
N TYR A 63 -26.48 3.55 -1.80
CA TYR A 63 -25.49 3.14 -0.80
C TYR A 63 -24.05 3.41 -1.27
N PHE A 64 -23.70 3.01 -2.50
CA PHE A 64 -22.36 3.25 -3.05
C PHE A 64 -22.03 4.74 -3.19
N ALA A 65 -23.00 5.57 -3.57
CA ALA A 65 -22.83 7.01 -3.59
C ALA A 65 -22.57 7.58 -2.18
N GLY A 66 -23.33 7.15 -1.17
CA GLY A 66 -23.12 7.57 0.22
C GLY A 66 -21.76 7.12 0.77
N TYR A 67 -21.37 5.89 0.41
CA TYR A 67 -20.05 5.35 0.70
C TYR A 67 -18.95 6.21 0.09
N ALA A 68 -19.04 6.55 -1.20
CA ALA A 68 -18.06 7.37 -1.89
C ALA A 68 -17.93 8.77 -1.25
N VAL A 69 -19.03 9.39 -0.85
CA VAL A 69 -19.03 10.69 -0.18
C VAL A 69 -18.27 10.65 1.14
N ILE A 70 -18.62 9.71 2.04
CA ILE A 70 -17.92 9.59 3.33
C ILE A 70 -16.47 9.18 3.13
N PHE A 71 -16.21 8.26 2.20
CA PHE A 71 -14.86 7.81 1.87
C PHE A 71 -13.98 9.01 1.48
N LEU A 72 -14.44 9.85 0.54
CA LEU A 72 -13.70 11.03 0.11
C LEU A 72 -13.56 12.06 1.23
N ALA A 73 -14.61 12.31 2.00
CA ALA A 73 -14.56 13.27 3.11
C ALA A 73 -13.51 12.88 4.16
N VAL A 74 -13.52 11.61 4.60
CA VAL A 74 -12.55 11.09 5.57
C VAL A 74 -11.15 11.06 4.97
N LEU A 75 -11.00 10.58 3.74
CA LEU A 75 -9.71 10.49 3.05
C LEU A 75 -9.05 11.88 2.96
N ILE A 76 -9.80 12.88 2.48
CA ILE A 76 -9.30 14.25 2.33
C ILE A 76 -8.98 14.84 3.72
N GLY A 77 -9.88 14.69 4.70
CA GLY A 77 -9.67 15.24 6.05
C GLY A 77 -8.41 14.71 6.73
N VAL A 78 -8.19 13.40 6.71
CA VAL A 78 -7.01 12.78 7.33
C VAL A 78 -5.73 13.14 6.56
N LEU A 79 -5.79 13.20 5.22
CA LEU A 79 -4.64 13.64 4.42
C LEU A 79 -4.26 15.08 4.71
N LEU A 80 -5.23 16.00 4.79
CA LEU A 80 -4.97 17.41 5.12
C LEU A 80 -4.35 17.55 6.51
N LEU A 81 -4.85 16.78 7.49
CA LEU A 81 -4.30 16.76 8.84
C LEU A 81 -2.85 16.24 8.84
N GLY A 82 -2.54 15.20 8.06
CA GLY A 82 -1.17 14.71 7.86
C GLY A 82 -0.25 15.79 7.30
N HIS A 83 -0.68 16.51 6.26
CA HIS A 83 0.11 17.59 5.64
C HIS A 83 0.33 18.76 6.60
N ALA A 84 -0.67 19.10 7.41
CA ALA A 84 -0.54 20.13 8.44
C ALA A 84 0.52 19.73 9.48
N LEU A 85 0.47 18.49 10.00
CA LEU A 85 1.46 17.98 10.95
C LEU A 85 2.86 17.88 10.34
N SER A 86 2.97 17.43 9.09
CA SER A 86 4.22 17.41 8.32
C SER A 86 4.83 18.80 8.22
N SER A 87 3.99 19.83 8.03
CA SER A 87 4.41 21.24 7.99
C SER A 87 4.90 21.73 9.36
N LEU A 88 4.25 21.34 10.46
CA LEU A 88 4.71 21.67 11.81
C LEU A 88 6.07 21.04 12.13
N VAL A 89 6.30 19.78 11.73
CA VAL A 89 7.60 19.11 11.92
C VAL A 89 8.72 19.80 11.13
N LYS A 90 8.40 20.28 9.93
CA LYS A 90 9.32 21.11 9.14
C LYS A 90 9.60 22.46 9.84
N ALA A 91 8.59 23.07 10.46
CA ALA A 91 8.73 24.35 11.18
C ALA A 91 9.64 24.24 12.41
N VAL A 92 9.65 23.08 13.10
CA VAL A 92 10.53 22.82 14.25
C VAL A 92 11.95 22.37 13.81
N GLY A 93 12.24 22.35 12.50
CA GLY A 93 13.56 22.01 11.96
C GLY A 93 13.82 20.51 11.81
N LEU A 94 12.84 19.65 12.10
CA LEU A 94 12.96 18.19 12.01
C LEU A 94 12.61 17.63 10.62
N GLY A 95 12.41 18.50 9.62
CA GLY A 95 12.00 18.11 8.28
C GLY A 95 12.98 17.16 7.57
N SER A 96 14.29 17.24 7.84
CA SER A 96 15.28 16.31 7.27
C SER A 96 15.15 14.91 7.86
N ALA A 97 14.97 14.81 9.18
CA ALA A 97 14.72 13.54 9.86
C ALA A 97 13.42 12.89 9.37
N ASP A 98 12.33 13.67 9.24
CA ASP A 98 11.06 13.20 8.69
C ASP A 98 11.20 12.64 7.27
N LYS A 99 11.98 13.31 6.40
CA LYS A 99 12.28 12.79 5.06
C LYS A 99 13.04 11.47 5.09
N ILE A 100 14.13 11.39 5.86
CA ILE A 100 14.95 10.17 5.96
C ILE A 100 14.11 8.99 6.47
N LEU A 101 13.33 9.20 7.54
CA LEU A 101 12.40 8.19 8.06
C LEU A 101 11.32 7.82 7.02
N GLY A 102 10.86 8.79 6.23
CA GLY A 102 10.00 8.55 5.07
C GLY A 102 10.66 7.63 4.04
N GLY A 103 11.96 7.80 3.77
CA GLY A 103 12.74 6.91 2.91
C GLY A 103 12.82 5.49 3.45
N VAL A 104 13.03 5.31 4.76
CA VAL A 104 13.03 4.00 5.42
C VAL A 104 11.66 3.34 5.31
N LEU A 105 10.56 4.07 5.58
CA LEU A 105 9.20 3.55 5.35
C LEU A 105 8.95 3.20 3.88
N GLY A 106 9.49 4.01 2.95
CA GLY A 106 9.46 3.74 1.52
C GLY A 106 10.12 2.41 1.19
N LEU A 107 11.31 2.16 1.74
CA LEU A 107 12.04 0.90 1.58
C LEU A 107 11.22 -0.29 2.11
N THR A 108 10.66 -0.17 3.31
CA THR A 108 9.81 -1.22 3.90
C THR A 108 8.60 -1.50 3.02
N LYS A 109 7.93 -0.46 2.50
CA LYS A 109 6.80 -0.63 1.56
C LYS A 109 7.22 -1.30 0.26
N GLY A 110 8.36 -0.91 -0.30
CA GLY A 110 8.93 -1.54 -1.49
C GLY A 110 9.21 -3.02 -1.26
N ALA A 111 9.82 -3.39 -0.12
CA ALA A 111 10.05 -4.77 0.24
C ALA A 111 8.75 -5.57 0.39
N VAL A 112 7.73 -5.01 1.06
CA VAL A 112 6.41 -5.65 1.20
C VAL A 112 5.76 -5.89 -0.16
N ILE A 113 5.82 -4.92 -1.08
CA ILE A 113 5.29 -5.06 -2.44
C ILE A 113 6.01 -6.19 -3.18
N LEU A 114 7.34 -6.22 -3.14
CA LEU A 114 8.13 -7.25 -3.83
C LEU A 114 7.91 -8.64 -3.26
N VAL A 115 7.78 -8.76 -1.94
CA VAL A 115 7.42 -10.03 -1.27
C VAL A 115 6.02 -10.49 -1.73
N GLY A 116 5.03 -9.59 -1.72
CA GLY A 116 3.69 -9.91 -2.20
C GLY A 116 3.67 -10.35 -3.67
N LEU A 117 4.41 -9.67 -4.53
CA LEU A 117 4.58 -10.05 -5.94
C LEU A 117 5.29 -11.40 -6.08
N THR A 118 6.25 -11.70 -5.22
CA THR A 118 6.96 -12.99 -5.23
C THR A 118 6.04 -14.13 -4.80
N ILE A 119 5.23 -13.93 -3.77
CA ILE A 119 4.21 -14.90 -3.36
C ILE A 119 3.21 -15.13 -4.50
N ALA A 120 2.74 -14.06 -5.15
CA ALA A 120 1.87 -14.16 -6.31
C ALA A 120 2.54 -14.92 -7.47
N ALA A 121 3.83 -14.69 -7.72
CA ALA A 121 4.60 -15.43 -8.72
C ALA A 121 4.71 -16.92 -8.35
N GLY A 122 4.87 -17.26 -7.07
CA GLY A 122 4.86 -18.64 -6.57
C GLY A 122 3.54 -19.38 -6.75
N LEU A 123 2.44 -18.68 -7.02
CA LEU A 123 1.17 -19.30 -7.44
C LEU A 123 1.14 -19.65 -8.94
N THR A 124 2.22 -19.35 -9.68
CA THR A 124 2.34 -19.51 -11.14
C THR A 124 3.61 -20.29 -11.50
N SER A 125 3.84 -20.53 -12.79
CA SER A 125 5.08 -21.14 -13.30
C SER A 125 6.26 -20.16 -13.46
N LEU A 126 6.08 -18.87 -13.15
CA LEU A 126 7.12 -17.83 -13.27
C LEU A 126 8.45 -18.20 -12.58
N PRO A 127 8.46 -18.75 -11.34
CA PRO A 127 9.70 -19.11 -10.65
C PRO A 127 10.56 -20.16 -11.36
N ARG A 128 9.95 -20.93 -12.28
CA ARG A 128 10.64 -22.01 -13.02
C ARG A 128 11.39 -21.52 -14.25
N THR A 129 11.12 -20.29 -14.70
CA THR A 129 11.68 -19.69 -15.92
C THR A 129 13.11 -19.19 -15.73
N ASP A 130 13.86 -19.09 -16.83
CA ASP A 130 15.23 -18.56 -16.82
C ASP A 130 15.29 -17.10 -16.34
N PHE A 131 14.25 -16.30 -16.64
CA PHE A 131 14.09 -14.94 -16.15
C PHE A 131 14.20 -14.86 -14.61
N TRP A 132 13.59 -15.81 -13.90
CA TRP A 132 13.58 -15.87 -12.45
C TRP A 132 14.88 -16.47 -11.90
N LYS A 133 15.31 -17.62 -12.44
CA LYS A 133 16.49 -18.36 -11.96
C LYS A 133 17.80 -17.60 -12.16
N GLN A 134 17.93 -16.80 -13.22
CA GLN A 134 19.14 -16.02 -13.49
C GLN A 134 19.27 -14.77 -12.62
N ALA A 135 18.23 -14.39 -11.88
CA ALA A 135 18.23 -13.17 -11.08
C ALA A 135 18.94 -13.38 -9.74
N ALA A 136 19.88 -12.49 -9.42
CA ALA A 136 20.66 -12.58 -8.17
C ALA A 136 19.76 -12.39 -6.93
N LEU A 137 18.70 -11.58 -7.05
CA LEU A 137 17.79 -11.28 -5.94
C LEU A 137 16.66 -12.31 -5.77
N SER A 138 16.50 -13.25 -6.70
CA SER A 138 15.41 -14.25 -6.68
C SER A 138 15.38 -15.07 -5.39
N GLY A 139 16.53 -15.61 -4.95
CA GLY A 139 16.62 -16.43 -3.74
C GLY A 139 16.32 -15.65 -2.45
N SER A 140 16.76 -14.38 -2.39
CA SER A 140 16.45 -13.51 -1.25
C SER A 140 14.95 -13.22 -1.18
N LEU A 141 14.33 -12.90 -2.31
CA LEU A 141 12.88 -12.65 -2.40
C LEU A 141 12.06 -13.88 -2.05
N GLN A 142 12.44 -15.07 -2.52
CA GLN A 142 11.80 -16.33 -2.16
C GLN A 142 11.91 -16.62 -0.66
N THR A 143 13.07 -16.37 -0.05
CA THR A 143 13.27 -16.55 1.39
C THR A 143 12.34 -15.63 2.18
N MET A 144 12.27 -14.35 1.82
CA MET A 144 11.37 -13.39 2.45
C MET A 144 9.89 -13.75 2.25
N ALA A 145 9.54 -14.29 1.07
CA ALA A 145 8.21 -14.81 0.79
C ALA A 145 7.86 -16.02 1.68
N MET A 146 8.77 -16.98 1.82
CA MET A 146 8.58 -18.15 2.68
C MET A 146 8.39 -17.76 4.15
N VAL A 147 9.19 -16.82 4.65
CA VAL A 147 9.07 -16.30 6.03
C VAL A 147 7.75 -15.59 6.27
N SER A 148 7.15 -15.00 5.23
CA SER A 148 5.88 -14.26 5.33
C SER A 148 4.64 -15.11 5.03
N LEU A 149 4.78 -16.36 4.59
CA LEU A 149 3.64 -17.28 4.37
C LEU A 149 2.69 -17.42 5.58
N PRO A 150 3.16 -17.46 6.84
CA PRO A 150 2.26 -17.55 8.00
C PRO A 150 1.32 -16.34 8.16
N LEU A 151 1.60 -15.21 7.52
CA LEU A 151 0.77 -14.01 7.55
C LEU A 151 -0.43 -14.10 6.59
N ILE A 152 -0.43 -15.06 5.67
CA ILE A 152 -1.44 -15.26 4.64
C ILE A 152 -2.39 -16.39 5.07
N PRO A 153 -3.69 -16.35 4.68
CA PRO A 153 -4.61 -17.45 4.96
C PRO A 153 -4.04 -18.81 4.56
N ALA A 154 -4.13 -19.79 5.48
CA ALA A 154 -3.52 -21.11 5.35
C ALA A 154 -3.97 -21.86 4.08
N ASP A 155 -5.15 -21.54 3.55
CA ASP A 155 -5.69 -22.14 2.33
C ASP A 155 -4.91 -21.70 1.08
N MET A 156 -4.42 -20.47 1.03
CA MET A 156 -3.62 -19.96 -0.08
C MET A 156 -2.15 -20.38 0.02
N ALA A 157 -1.61 -20.44 1.24
CA ALA A 157 -0.21 -20.77 1.48
C ALA A 157 0.20 -22.14 0.91
N LYS A 158 -0.73 -23.10 0.84
CA LYS A 158 -0.49 -24.46 0.31
C LYS A 158 -0.19 -24.50 -1.19
N TYR A 159 -0.58 -23.47 -1.94
CA TYR A 159 -0.43 -23.41 -3.39
C TYR A 159 0.82 -22.66 -3.84
N VAL A 160 1.51 -21.95 -2.94
CA VAL A 160 2.71 -21.20 -3.26
C VAL A 160 3.88 -22.19 -3.40
N ARG A 161 4.41 -22.33 -4.62
CA ARG A 161 5.56 -23.19 -4.91
C ARG A 161 6.60 -22.43 -5.73
N PHE A 162 7.85 -22.52 -5.29
CA PHE A 162 8.99 -21.90 -5.96
C PHE A 162 9.83 -22.91 -6.76
N GLU A 163 9.48 -24.20 -6.68
CA GLU A 163 10.06 -25.34 -7.38
C GLU A 163 9.19 -25.76 -8.56
#